data_AF-A0A7Y3LAF9-F1
#
_entry.id   AF-A0A7Y3LAF9-F1
#
_cell.length_a   1.000
_cell.length_b   1.000
_cell.length_c   1.000
_cell.angle_alpha   90.00
_cell.angle_beta   90.00
_cell.angle_gamma   90.00
#
_symmetry.space_group_name_H-M   'P 1'
#
loop_
_entity.id
_entity.type
_entity.pdbx_description
1 polymer ?
#
loop_
_entity_poly.entity_id
_entity_poly.type
_entity_poly.pdbx_seq_one_letter_code
_entity_poly.pdbx_strand_id
1 'polypeptide(L)'
;MNFSVAGRAELSGSDHTTVVYGFIRSWSDRQLALDGDLIAVDSDPELKRHYLRFRGREKEIVTVWVTVQKRTVTFETYLLPAPEENVKECLDYLMKRNYRLHPLHLGIGPEEAVYLVGRIPLVDCDGLRFDEMIGSMIAYTDEIFPTAMSIGFQSRYRRRIT
;
A
#
# COMPACT_ATOMS: atom_id res chain seq x y z
N MET A 1 -48.36 -7.94 20.23
CA MET A 1 -48.11 -7.73 18.79
C MET A 1 -46.61 -7.63 18.59
N ASN A 2 -45.99 -8.68 18.06
CA ASN A 2 -44.55 -8.71 17.76
C ASN A 2 -44.28 -7.93 16.48
N PHE A 3 -43.48 -6.87 16.56
CA PHE A 3 -42.88 -6.25 15.39
C PHE A 3 -41.66 -7.08 14.99
N SER A 4 -41.86 -7.92 13.97
CA SER A 4 -40.79 -8.56 13.22
C SER A 4 -39.99 -7.47 12.50
N VAL A 5 -38.72 -7.31 12.87
CA VAL A 5 -37.77 -6.47 12.12
C VAL A 5 -37.35 -7.26 10.89
N ALA A 6 -38.16 -7.16 9.84
CA ALA A 6 -37.86 -7.69 8.53
C ALA A 6 -36.62 -6.96 7.95
N GLY A 7 -35.65 -7.77 7.53
CA GLY A 7 -34.64 -7.49 6.51
C GLY A 7 -34.17 -6.04 6.33
N ARG A 8 -33.07 -5.67 6.99
CA ARG A 8 -32.18 -4.66 6.39
C ARG A 8 -31.62 -5.27 5.11
N ALA A 9 -32.11 -4.81 3.96
CA ALA A 9 -31.54 -5.15 2.67
C ALA A 9 -30.02 -4.88 2.70
N GLU A 10 -29.22 -5.90 2.43
CA GLU A 10 -27.82 -5.73 2.06
C GLU A 10 -27.77 -5.02 0.71
N LEU A 11 -27.75 -3.69 0.75
CA LEU A 11 -27.73 -2.85 -0.45
C LEU A 11 -26.37 -3.02 -1.17
N SER A 12 -26.34 -3.81 -2.26
CA SER A 12 -25.43 -3.77 -3.44
C SER A 12 -23.90 -3.83 -3.26
N GLY A 13 -23.34 -3.58 -2.06
CA GLY A 13 -21.89 -3.44 -1.86
C GLY A 13 -21.07 -4.71 -2.03
N SER A 14 -21.70 -5.89 -1.97
CA SER A 14 -21.04 -7.19 -2.19
C SER A 14 -20.63 -7.41 -3.65
N ASP A 15 -21.42 -6.92 -4.61
CA ASP A 15 -21.17 -7.07 -6.04
C ASP A 15 -19.95 -6.24 -6.47
N HIS A 16 -19.96 -4.94 -6.15
CA HIS A 16 -18.85 -4.03 -6.48
C HIS A 16 -17.53 -4.45 -5.82
N THR A 17 -17.56 -4.92 -4.57
CA THR A 17 -16.35 -5.41 -3.89
C THR A 17 -15.77 -6.62 -4.64
N THR A 18 -16.63 -7.55 -5.08
CA THR A 18 -16.23 -8.74 -5.84
C THR A 18 -15.65 -8.36 -7.20
N VAL A 19 -16.29 -7.42 -7.91
CA VAL A 19 -15.82 -6.89 -9.19
C VAL A 19 -14.43 -6.28 -9.05
N VAL A 20 -14.23 -5.39 -8.08
CA VAL A 20 -12.92 -4.74 -7.87
C VAL A 20 -11.87 -5.74 -7.43
N TYR A 21 -12.21 -6.69 -6.56
CA TYR A 21 -11.30 -7.75 -6.14
C TYR A 21 -10.84 -8.62 -7.32
N GLY A 22 -11.76 -8.96 -8.24
CA GLY A 22 -11.46 -9.66 -9.48
C GLY A 22 -10.65 -8.83 -10.47
N PHE A 23 -10.96 -7.54 -10.60
CA PHE A 23 -10.21 -6.59 -11.42
C PHE A 23 -8.72 -6.53 -11.02
N ILE A 24 -8.41 -6.45 -9.72
CA ILE A 24 -7.02 -6.41 -9.22
C ILE A 24 -6.28 -7.68 -9.61
N ARG A 25 -6.93 -8.84 -9.52
CA ARG A 25 -6.35 -10.12 -9.97
C ARG A 25 -6.05 -10.08 -11.47
N SER A 26 -7.03 -9.71 -12.29
CA SER A 26 -6.84 -9.64 -13.74
C SER A 26 -5.79 -8.61 -14.16
N TRP A 27 -5.68 -7.48 -13.44
CA TRP A 27 -4.61 -6.51 -13.63
C TRP A 27 -3.24 -7.14 -13.33
N SER A 28 -3.13 -7.84 -12.19
CA SER A 28 -1.89 -8.44 -11.73
C SER A 28 -1.40 -9.53 -12.69
N ASP A 29 -2.31 -10.38 -13.19
CA ASP A 29 -2.00 -11.42 -14.17
C ASP A 29 -1.43 -10.83 -15.47
N ARG A 30 -1.95 -9.68 -15.93
CA ARG A 30 -1.42 -8.98 -17.10
C ARG A 30 -0.02 -8.42 -16.84
N GLN A 31 0.21 -7.83 -15.67
CA GLN A 31 1.50 -7.24 -15.34
C GLN A 31 2.60 -8.29 -15.16
N LEU A 32 2.28 -9.44 -14.57
CA LEU A 32 3.21 -10.58 -14.48
C LEU A 32 3.62 -11.10 -15.87
N ALA A 33 2.75 -10.99 -16.88
CA ALA A 33 3.07 -11.40 -18.24
C ALA A 33 3.99 -10.43 -18.99
N LEU A 34 4.19 -9.20 -18.50
CA LEU A 34 4.98 -8.15 -19.15
C LEU A 34 6.47 -8.18 -18.78
N ASP A 35 6.94 -9.15 -17.98
CA ASP A 35 8.30 -9.24 -17.44
C ASP A 35 8.79 -7.90 -16.84
N GLY A 36 7.89 -7.23 -16.12
CA GLY A 36 8.13 -5.94 -15.49
C GLY A 36 8.66 -6.05 -14.06
N ASP A 37 8.43 -4.99 -13.28
CA ASP A 37 8.88 -4.94 -11.87
C ASP A 37 7.99 -5.76 -10.92
N LEU A 38 6.78 -6.16 -11.32
CA LEU A 38 5.94 -7.07 -10.53
C LEU A 38 6.48 -8.50 -10.62
N ILE A 39 6.97 -9.03 -9.50
CA ILE A 39 7.67 -10.32 -9.46
C ILE A 39 6.86 -11.45 -8.80
N ALA A 40 5.88 -11.12 -7.96
CA ALA A 40 5.01 -12.12 -7.34
C ALA A 40 3.70 -11.51 -6.86
N VAL A 41 2.65 -12.32 -6.84
CA VAL A 41 1.30 -11.94 -6.40
C VAL A 41 0.78 -13.05 -5.49
N ASP A 42 0.26 -12.66 -4.33
CA ASP A 42 -0.45 -13.55 -3.40
C ASP A 42 -1.80 -12.91 -3.04
N SER A 43 -2.75 -13.68 -2.50
CA SER A 43 -4.05 -13.17 -2.12
C SER A 43 -4.61 -13.89 -0.90
N ASP A 44 -5.30 -13.12 -0.06
CA ASP A 44 -6.09 -13.60 1.06
C ASP A 44 -7.57 -13.28 0.79
N PRO A 45 -8.37 -14.28 0.35
CA PRO A 45 -9.79 -14.08 0.06
C PRO A 45 -10.64 -13.73 1.28
N GLU A 46 -10.25 -14.17 2.49
CA GLU A 46 -10.99 -13.88 3.72
C GLU A 46 -10.85 -12.40 4.09
N LEU A 47 -9.63 -11.87 3.95
CA LEU A 47 -9.34 -10.45 4.15
C LEU A 47 -9.64 -9.58 2.92
N LYS A 48 -10.00 -10.20 1.78
CA LYS A 48 -10.14 -9.54 0.47
C LYS A 48 -8.92 -8.68 0.14
N ARG A 49 -7.74 -9.26 0.31
CA ARG A 49 -6.45 -8.58 0.16
C ARG A 49 -5.59 -9.25 -0.88
N HIS A 50 -4.94 -8.44 -1.72
CA HIS A 50 -3.85 -8.87 -2.61
C HIS A 50 -2.51 -8.37 -2.08
N TYR A 51 -1.47 -9.17 -2.23
CA TYR A 51 -0.09 -8.83 -1.89
C TYR A 51 0.74 -8.80 -3.16
N LEU A 52 1.03 -7.59 -3.64
CA LEU A 52 1.77 -7.36 -4.88
C LEU A 52 3.23 -7.09 -4.53
N ARG A 53 4.15 -7.94 -4.97
CA ARG A 53 5.59 -7.81 -4.69
C ARG A 53 6.29 -7.26 -5.91
N PHE A 54 6.87 -6.08 -5.76
CA PHE A 54 7.64 -5.41 -6.80
C PHE A 54 9.13 -5.45 -6.47
N ARG A 55 9.96 -5.55 -7.50
CA ARG A 55 11.40 -5.28 -7.40
C ARG A 55 11.59 -3.77 -7.25
N GLY A 56 12.13 -3.33 -6.13
CA GLY A 56 12.47 -1.91 -5.93
C GLY A 56 13.92 -1.62 -6.31
N ARG A 57 14.24 -0.34 -6.48
CA ARG A 57 15.60 0.11 -6.83
C ARG A 57 16.50 0.20 -5.60
N GLU A 58 15.93 0.68 -4.50
CA GLU A 58 16.66 0.89 -3.24
C GLU A 58 16.22 -0.13 -2.19
N LYS A 59 14.92 -0.39 -2.07
CA LYS A 59 14.37 -1.47 -1.27
C LYS A 59 14.22 -2.70 -2.15
N GLU A 60 14.91 -3.79 -1.83
CA GLU A 60 14.98 -5.00 -2.69
C GLU A 60 13.60 -5.50 -3.14
N ILE A 61 12.64 -5.55 -2.21
CA ILE A 61 11.25 -5.89 -2.49
C ILE A 61 10.34 -4.85 -1.83
N VAL A 62 9.44 -4.28 -2.64
CA VAL A 62 8.33 -3.45 -2.18
C VAL A 62 7.07 -4.29 -2.24
N THR A 63 6.48 -4.61 -1.09
CA THR A 63 5.20 -5.32 -1.05
C THR A 63 4.08 -4.31 -0.84
N VAL A 64 3.15 -4.23 -1.79
CA VAL A 64 1.94 -3.41 -1.68
C VAL A 64 0.76 -4.30 -1.33
N TRP A 65 0.12 -4.02 -0.21
CA TRP A 65 -1.09 -4.67 0.26
C TRP A 65 -2.27 -3.89 -0.28
N VAL A 66 -3.11 -4.54 -1.07
CA VAL A 66 -4.30 -3.94 -1.64
C VAL A 66 -5.52 -4.60 -1.01
N THR A 67 -6.17 -3.89 -0.08
CA THR A 67 -7.33 -4.40 0.67
C THR A 67 -8.61 -3.79 0.12
N VAL A 68 -9.52 -4.63 -0.36
CA VAL A 68 -10.83 -4.19 -0.87
C VAL A 68 -11.86 -4.24 0.27
N GLN A 69 -12.30 -3.05 0.70
CA GLN A 69 -13.32 -2.89 1.73
C GLN A 69 -14.66 -2.49 1.11
N LYS A 70 -15.72 -2.41 1.92
CA LYS A 70 -17.10 -2.12 1.45
C LYS A 70 -17.25 -0.82 0.65
N ARG A 71 -16.38 0.17 0.86
CA ARG A 71 -16.47 1.51 0.23
C ARG A 71 -15.15 2.05 -0.29
N THR A 72 -14.04 1.40 0.00
CA THR A 72 -12.69 1.90 -0.25
C THR A 72 -11.77 0.77 -0.65
N VAL A 73 -10.82 1.07 -1.53
CA VAL A 73 -9.64 0.24 -1.75
C VAL A 73 -8.49 0.91 -1.03
N THR A 74 -7.86 0.17 -0.11
CA THR A 74 -6.73 0.65 0.68
C THR A 74 -5.45 0.03 0.14
N PHE A 75 -4.44 0.85 -0.07
CA PHE A 75 -3.10 0.47 -0.49
C PHE A 75 -2.16 0.76 0.67
N GLU A 76 -1.36 -0.21 1.07
CA GLU A 76 -0.39 -0.07 2.16
C GLU A 76 0.94 -0.69 1.74
N THR A 77 2.04 -0.04 2.05
CA THR A 77 3.36 -0.68 1.98
C THR A 77 4.16 -0.37 3.24
N TYR A 78 4.80 -1.42 3.75
CA TYR A 78 5.74 -1.31 4.85
C TYR A 78 7.01 -0.60 4.37
N LEU A 79 7.27 0.59 4.92
CA LEU A 79 8.42 1.39 4.52
C LEU A 79 9.65 0.99 5.35
N LEU A 80 9.61 1.25 6.66
CA LEU A 80 10.68 0.97 7.61
C LEU A 80 10.14 0.62 9.01
N PRO A 81 10.91 -0.10 9.85
CA PRO A 81 10.54 -0.30 11.25
C PRO A 81 10.58 1.02 12.03
N ALA A 82 10.10 1.00 13.27
CA ALA A 82 10.27 2.12 14.19
C ALA A 82 11.76 2.51 14.25
N PRO A 83 12.13 3.79 13.97
CA PRO A 83 13.52 4.22 14.01
C PRO A 83 14.15 3.95 15.39
N GLU A 84 15.34 3.37 15.41
CA GLU A 84 16.09 3.08 16.64
C GLU A 84 17.11 4.19 16.97
N GLU A 85 17.60 4.89 15.95
CA GLU A 85 18.59 5.97 16.04
C GLU A 85 17.99 7.28 15.50
N ASN A 86 18.48 8.42 16.00
CA ASN A 86 18.07 9.78 15.54
C ASN A 86 16.55 9.96 15.36
N VAL A 87 15.74 9.36 16.24
CA VAL A 87 14.28 9.20 16.07
C VAL A 87 13.59 10.51 15.69
N LYS A 88 13.88 11.60 16.41
CA LYS A 88 13.29 12.93 16.15
C LYS A 88 13.63 13.44 14.75
N GLU A 89 14.87 13.25 14.30
CA GLU A 89 15.32 13.69 12.98
C GLU A 89 14.68 12.83 11.88
N CYS A 90 14.60 11.52 12.08
CA CYS A 90 13.94 10.62 11.14
C CYS A 90 12.46 10.98 10.99
N LEU A 91 11.75 11.22 12.09
CA LEU A 91 10.33 11.63 12.07
C LEU A 91 10.14 13.02 11.46
N ASP A 92 11.02 13.98 11.74
CA ASP A 92 10.97 15.32 11.13
C ASP A 92 11.17 15.24 9.60
N TYR A 93 12.14 14.42 9.14
CA TYR A 93 12.32 14.13 7.71
C TYR A 93 11.05 13.53 7.09
N LEU A 94 10.50 12.47 7.70
CA LEU A 94 9.29 11.80 7.21
C LEU A 94 8.09 12.76 7.15
N MET A 95 7.89 13.59 8.18
CA MET A 95 6.80 14.57 8.19
C MET A 95 6.96 15.64 7.11
N LYS A 96 8.18 16.13 6.87
CA LYS A 96 8.46 17.07 5.77
C LYS A 96 8.20 16.44 4.40
N ARG A 97 8.53 15.16 4.22
CA ARG A 97 8.18 14.41 3.01
C ARG A 97 6.67 14.28 2.86
N ASN A 98 5.97 13.97 3.95
CA ASN A 98 4.53 13.75 3.97
C ASN A 98 3.72 14.94 3.41
N TYR A 99 4.18 16.17 3.66
CA TYR A 99 3.54 17.39 3.15
C TYR A 99 3.39 17.43 1.61
N ARG A 100 4.26 16.74 0.87
CA ARG A 100 4.28 16.75 -0.61
C ARG A 100 3.65 15.51 -1.22
N LEU A 101 3.27 14.52 -0.41
CA LEU A 101 2.77 13.26 -0.94
C LEU A 101 1.34 13.42 -1.44
N HIS A 102 1.12 12.93 -2.65
CA HIS A 102 -0.19 12.77 -3.26
C HIS A 102 -0.11 11.60 -4.25
N PRO A 103 -1.10 10.71 -4.32
CA PRO A 103 -2.29 10.59 -3.45
C PRO A 103 -2.03 9.86 -2.11
N LEU A 104 -0.77 9.60 -1.79
CA LEU A 104 -0.35 8.80 -0.65
C LEU A 104 -0.02 9.67 0.56
N HIS A 105 0.06 9.06 1.74
CA HIS A 105 0.55 9.70 2.96
C HIS A 105 1.35 8.69 3.79
N LEU A 106 2.25 9.20 4.62
CA LEU A 106 2.98 8.44 5.62
C LEU A 106 2.13 8.35 6.90
N GLY A 107 2.21 7.19 7.56
CA GLY A 107 1.57 6.94 8.84
C GLY A 107 2.36 5.95 9.68
N ILE A 108 2.15 6.01 11.00
CA ILE A 108 2.66 5.00 11.94
C ILE A 108 1.59 3.93 12.09
N GLY A 109 1.95 2.68 11.83
CA GLY A 109 1.06 1.53 11.88
C GLY A 109 1.46 0.53 12.97
N PRO A 110 1.09 -0.74 12.82
CA PRO A 110 1.47 -1.80 13.75
C PRO A 110 2.98 -1.84 14.01
N GLU A 111 3.37 -2.21 15.24
CA GLU A 111 4.77 -2.26 15.70
C GLU A 111 5.50 -0.92 15.62
N GLU A 112 4.75 0.20 15.66
CA GLU A 112 5.28 1.56 15.49
C GLU A 112 6.07 1.73 14.17
N ALA A 113 5.86 0.82 13.20
CA ALA A 113 6.50 0.87 11.90
C ALA A 113 5.88 1.96 11.04
N VAL A 114 6.67 2.49 10.12
CA VAL A 114 6.24 3.53 9.19
C VAL A 114 5.71 2.87 7.93
N TYR A 115 4.51 3.28 7.54
CA TYR A 115 3.83 2.83 6.32
C TYR A 115 3.61 3.99 5.38
N LEU A 116 3.61 3.68 4.09
CA LEU A 116 3.06 4.55 3.06
C LEU A 116 1.67 4.01 2.70
N VAL A 117 0.66 4.88 2.77
CA VAL A 117 -0.75 4.50 2.74
C VAL A 117 -1.50 5.35 1.72
N GLY A 118 -2.42 4.71 1.01
CA GLY A 118 -3.29 5.34 0.04
C GLY A 118 -4.70 4.76 0.09
N ARG A 119 -5.72 5.58 -0.17
CA ARG A 119 -7.11 5.13 -0.20
C ARG A 119 -7.85 5.78 -1.35
N ILE A 120 -8.61 5.00 -2.08
CA ILE A 120 -9.55 5.50 -3.09
C ILE A 120 -10.95 4.94 -2.83
N PRO A 121 -12.02 5.68 -3.15
CA PRO A 121 -13.36 5.13 -3.15
C PRO A 121 -13.46 3.90 -4.05
N LEU A 122 -14.22 2.88 -3.63
CA LEU A 122 -14.37 1.63 -4.38
C LEU A 122 -14.87 1.87 -5.82
N VAL A 123 -15.74 2.86 -5.98
CA VAL A 123 -16.33 3.26 -7.27
C VAL A 123 -15.34 3.96 -8.20
N ASP A 124 -14.25 4.50 -7.66
CA ASP A 124 -13.20 5.21 -8.42
C ASP A 124 -12.01 4.29 -8.74
N CYS A 125 -12.09 3.00 -8.35
CA CYS A 125 -11.04 2.02 -8.60
C CYS A 125 -11.12 1.51 -10.05
N ASP A 126 -10.53 2.26 -10.97
CA ASP A 126 -10.31 1.87 -12.35
C ASP A 126 -8.84 1.54 -12.64
N GLY A 127 -8.54 1.15 -13.88
CA GLY A 127 -7.17 0.86 -14.34
C GLY A 127 -6.18 1.99 -14.09
N LEU A 128 -6.57 3.22 -14.44
CA LEU A 128 -5.68 4.37 -14.39
C LEU A 128 -5.37 4.78 -12.95
N ARG A 129 -6.40 4.84 -12.10
CA ARG A 129 -6.24 5.11 -10.67
C ARG A 129 -5.43 4.02 -9.99
N PHE A 130 -5.68 2.76 -10.33
CA PHE A 130 -4.90 1.66 -9.78
C PHE A 130 -3.41 1.76 -10.15
N ASP A 131 -3.11 2.01 -11.42
CA ASP A 131 -1.75 2.21 -11.92
C ASP A 131 -1.07 3.42 -11.24
N GLU A 132 -1.78 4.54 -11.10
CA GLU A 132 -1.29 5.74 -10.41
C GLU A 132 -0.92 5.42 -8.95
N MET A 133 -1.78 4.70 -8.23
CA MET A 133 -1.54 4.32 -6.83
C MET A 133 -0.32 3.41 -6.69
N ILE A 134 -0.21 2.37 -7.53
CA ILE A 134 0.91 1.42 -7.50
C ILE A 134 2.22 2.10 -7.88
N GLY A 135 2.22 2.88 -8.97
CA GLY A 135 3.41 3.62 -9.40
C GLY A 135 3.90 4.59 -8.33
N SER A 136 2.97 5.32 -7.70
CA SER A 136 3.29 6.23 -6.59
C SER A 136 3.85 5.49 -5.37
N MET A 137 3.32 4.31 -5.03
CA MET A 137 3.81 3.50 -3.90
C MET A 137 5.27 3.12 -4.09
N ILE A 138 5.62 2.61 -5.27
CA ILE A 138 6.97 2.18 -5.59
C ILE A 138 7.91 3.38 -5.63
N ALA A 139 7.53 4.44 -6.36
CA ALA A 139 8.36 5.63 -6.53
C ALA A 139 8.67 6.33 -5.21
N TYR A 140 7.66 6.57 -4.36
CA TYR A 140 7.89 7.21 -3.06
C TYR A 140 8.60 6.29 -2.07
N THR A 141 8.42 4.97 -2.16
CA THR A 141 9.20 4.03 -1.36
C THR A 141 10.68 4.14 -1.71
N ASP A 142 11.04 4.06 -3.00
CA ASP A 142 12.43 4.17 -3.45
C ASP A 142 13.04 5.56 -3.14
N GLU A 143 12.26 6.63 -3.18
CA GLU A 143 12.74 7.97 -2.86
C GLU A 143 12.98 8.17 -1.36
N ILE A 144 12.06 7.71 -0.51
CA ILE A 144 12.07 8.04 0.93
C ILE A 144 12.92 7.06 1.73
N PHE A 145 12.89 5.77 1.36
CA PHE A 145 13.48 4.67 2.13
C PHE A 145 14.98 4.85 2.41
N PRO A 146 15.86 5.18 1.44
CA PRO A 146 17.30 5.23 1.70
C PRO A 146 17.66 6.27 2.75
N THR A 147 17.10 7.47 2.62
CA THR A 147 17.38 8.57 3.54
C THR A 147 16.79 8.30 4.93
N ALA A 148 15.57 7.79 5.00
CA ALA A 148 14.97 7.41 6.29
C ALA A 148 15.80 6.34 7.00
N MET A 149 16.27 5.31 6.29
CA MET A 149 17.13 4.27 6.84
C MET A 149 18.50 4.79 7.28
N SER A 150 19.12 5.69 6.50
CA SER A 150 20.40 6.31 6.87
C SER A 150 20.32 7.16 8.14
N ILE A 151 19.17 7.78 8.42
CA ILE A 151 18.95 8.55 9.65
C ILE A 151 18.59 7.61 10.81
N GLY A 152 17.58 6.76 10.61
CA GLY A 152 16.94 5.94 11.64
C GLY A 152 17.70 4.70 12.09
N PHE A 153 18.68 4.24 11.30
CA PHE A 153 19.45 3.02 11.52
C PHE A 153 20.92 3.19 11.12
N GLN A 154 21.48 4.37 11.39
CA GLN A 154 22.80 4.81 10.92
C GLN A 154 23.91 3.77 11.18
N SER A 155 23.88 3.08 12.34
CA SER A 155 24.88 2.07 12.69
C SER A 155 24.77 0.76 11.89
N ARG A 156 23.58 0.41 11.39
CA ARG A 156 23.28 -0.87 10.72
C ARG A 156 23.06 -0.75 9.22
N TYR A 157 22.62 0.41 8.74
CA TYR A 157 22.28 0.62 7.35
C TYR A 157 23.47 1.15 6.56
N ARG A 158 23.94 0.38 5.59
CA ARG A 158 24.85 0.85 4.54
C ARG A 158 24.07 0.94 3.23
N ARG A 159 23.95 2.18 2.71
CA ARG A 159 23.34 2.40 1.41
C ARG A 159 24.13 1.65 0.35
N ARG A 160 23.43 1.00 -0.59
CA ARG A 160 24.07 0.40 -1.76
C ARG A 160 24.65 1.53 -2.60
N ILE A 161 25.97 1.51 -2.80
CA ILE A 161 26.63 2.34 -3.80
C ILE A 161 26.61 1.49 -5.07
N THR A 162 25.68 1.78 -5.97
CA THR A 162 25.65 1.21 -7.32
C THR A 162 26.26 2.21 -8.28
#